data_AF-A0A8X7BH51-F1
#
_entry.id   AF-A0A8X7BH51-F1
#
_cell.length_a   1.000
_cell.length_b   1.000
_cell.length_c   1.000
_cell.angle_alpha   90.00
_cell.angle_beta   90.00
_cell.angle_gamma   90.00
#
_symmetry.space_group_name_H-M   'P 1'
#
loop_
_entity.id
_entity.type
_entity.pdbx_description
1 polymer ?
#
loop_
_entity_poly.entity_id
_entity_poly.type
_entity_poly.pdbx_seq_one_letter_code
_entity_poly.pdbx_strand_id
1 'polypeptide(L)'
;MKVNKEKIHYILQFFFDKGENASQVAEIGNHAYGADTATAIYVQFWFRRFRSGILGVNDAPRTGRPVFKNVDKTTEIIEVDQHVSSRRIVEELKIDHKTVLNHLRKTVFKKKPDVWVPDELIPQKHDGSNFHLLSLTNRNKIDSFLKHMVPVIRNGSHTARLCESDRDQIAVKQLKRWPNQD
;
A
#
# COMPACT_ATOMS: atom_id res chain seq x y z
N MET A 1 -15.42 -20.35 33.23
CA MET A 1 -14.17 -19.62 32.85
C MET A 1 -13.97 -19.74 31.35
N LYS A 2 -13.57 -18.68 30.66
CA LYS A 2 -13.27 -18.75 29.21
C LYS A 2 -11.82 -19.21 29.05
N VAL A 3 -11.63 -20.50 28.78
CA VAL A 3 -10.29 -21.08 28.62
C VAL A 3 -9.68 -20.59 27.29
N ASN A 4 -8.46 -20.07 27.33
CA ASN A 4 -7.73 -19.69 26.12
C ASN A 4 -7.30 -20.96 25.36
N LYS A 5 -7.69 -21.08 24.08
CA LYS A 5 -7.36 -22.24 23.23
C LYS A 5 -5.86 -22.45 23.08
N GLU A 6 -5.08 -21.38 22.94
CA GLU A 6 -3.62 -21.48 22.84
C GLU A 6 -3.02 -22.14 24.08
N LYS A 7 -3.51 -21.77 25.26
CA LYS A 7 -3.08 -22.37 26.53
C LYS A 7 -3.36 -23.88 26.55
N ILE A 8 -4.50 -24.32 26.03
CA ILE A 8 -4.82 -25.76 25.92
C ILE A 8 -3.79 -26.44 25.03
N HIS A 9 -3.48 -25.88 23.86
CA HIS A 9 -2.53 -26.50 22.92
C HIS A 9 -1.11 -26.63 23.49
N TYR A 10 -0.63 -25.64 24.26
CA TYR A 10 0.67 -25.74 24.95
C TYR A 10 0.69 -26.89 25.98
N ILE A 11 -0.42 -27.08 26.70
CA ILE A 11 -0.55 -28.18 27.66
C ILE A 11 -0.59 -29.52 26.93
N LEU A 12 -1.29 -29.60 25.79
CA LEU A 12 -1.30 -30.80 24.96
C LEU A 12 0.11 -31.12 24.42
N GLN A 13 0.88 -30.11 24.02
CA GLN A 13 2.27 -30.30 23.60
C GLN A 13 3.13 -30.86 24.74
N PHE A 14 3.02 -30.29 25.95
CA PHE A 14 3.76 -30.79 27.11
C PHE A 14 3.46 -32.27 27.41
N PHE A 15 2.19 -32.67 27.36
CA PHE A 15 1.80 -34.07 27.58
C PHE A 15 2.19 -35.00 26.43
N PHE A 16 2.21 -34.49 25.20
CA PHE A 16 2.73 -35.21 24.05
C PHE A 16 4.24 -35.50 24.21
N ASP A 17 5.02 -34.50 24.64
CA ASP A 17 6.46 -34.63 24.86
C ASP A 17 6.77 -35.61 26.02
N LYS A 18 5.86 -35.71 27.00
CA LYS A 18 5.90 -36.72 28.07
C LYS A 18 5.52 -38.14 27.62
N GLY A 19 4.90 -38.30 26.45
CA GLY A 19 4.45 -39.61 25.94
C GLY A 19 3.15 -40.13 26.56
N GLU A 20 2.31 -39.25 27.12
CA GLU A 20 1.03 -39.65 27.72
C GLU A 20 -0.01 -40.05 26.66
N ASN A 21 -1.04 -40.82 27.07
CA ASN A 21 -2.12 -41.18 26.16
C ASN A 21 -3.16 -40.05 26.02
N ALA A 22 -3.64 -39.80 24.80
CA ALA A 22 -4.61 -38.75 24.50
C ALA A 22 -5.90 -38.83 25.32
N SER A 23 -6.39 -40.03 25.65
CA SER A 23 -7.59 -40.21 26.48
C SER A 23 -7.36 -39.75 27.92
N GLN A 24 -6.22 -40.11 28.51
CA GLN A 24 -5.83 -39.69 29.86
C GLN A 24 -5.64 -38.17 29.93
N VAL A 25 -5.01 -37.60 28.90
CA VAL A 25 -4.79 -36.15 28.81
C VAL A 25 -6.12 -35.38 28.69
N ALA A 26 -7.11 -35.93 27.97
CA ALA A 26 -8.44 -35.34 27.90
C ALA A 26 -9.14 -35.36 29.28
N GLU A 27 -9.05 -36.46 30.02
CA GLU A 27 -9.60 -36.57 31.39
C GLU A 27 -8.92 -35.58 32.36
N ILE A 28 -7.59 -35.52 32.36
CA ILE A 28 -6.80 -34.58 33.18
C ILE A 28 -7.17 -33.14 32.83
N GLY A 29 -7.28 -32.83 31.54
CA GLY A 29 -7.67 -31.51 31.06
C GLY A 29 -9.08 -31.11 31.52
N ASN A 30 -10.05 -32.03 31.40
CA ASN A 30 -11.42 -31.78 31.81
C ASN A 30 -11.56 -31.66 33.34
N HIS A 31 -10.76 -32.41 34.11
CA HIS A 31 -10.70 -32.27 35.57
C HIS A 31 -10.12 -30.91 35.99
N ALA A 32 -9.07 -30.44 35.33
CA ALA A 32 -8.38 -29.20 35.70
C ALA A 32 -9.11 -27.91 35.23
N TYR A 33 -9.74 -27.95 34.06
CA TYR A 33 -10.29 -26.76 33.39
C TYR A 33 -11.82 -26.74 33.29
N GLY A 34 -12.49 -27.84 33.63
CA GLY A 34 -13.94 -28.01 33.60
C GLY A 34 -14.40 -29.05 32.58
N ALA A 35 -15.58 -29.62 32.81
CA ALA A 35 -16.19 -30.57 31.88
C ALA A 35 -16.29 -29.97 30.47
N ASP A 36 -16.05 -30.79 29.44
CA ASP A 36 -16.03 -30.43 28.02
C ASP A 36 -14.94 -29.44 27.57
N THR A 37 -13.83 -29.31 28.32
CA THR A 37 -12.67 -28.50 27.88
C THR A 37 -12.01 -29.08 26.63
N ALA A 38 -11.78 -30.39 26.60
CA ALA A 38 -11.18 -31.09 25.46
C ALA A 38 -11.72 -32.52 25.34
N THR A 39 -12.19 -32.89 24.15
CA THR A 39 -12.57 -34.26 23.84
C THR A 39 -11.33 -35.10 23.49
N ALA A 40 -11.34 -36.40 23.76
CA ALA A 40 -10.27 -37.31 23.34
C ALA A 40 -9.95 -37.20 21.83
N ILE A 41 -10.97 -37.02 20.97
CA ILE A 41 -10.80 -36.80 19.52
C ILE A 41 -9.98 -35.54 19.24
N TYR A 42 -10.23 -34.47 19.99
CA TYR A 42 -9.51 -33.20 19.86
C TYR A 42 -8.03 -33.35 20.24
N VAL A 43 -7.75 -34.04 21.34
CA VAL A 43 -6.37 -34.30 21.79
C VAL A 43 -5.62 -35.18 20.78
N GLN A 44 -6.28 -36.21 20.25
CA GLN A 44 -5.69 -37.07 19.21
C GLN A 44 -5.36 -36.30 17.93
N PHE A 45 -6.23 -35.37 17.50
CA PHE A 45 -5.97 -34.50 16.36
C PHE A 45 -4.67 -33.69 16.55
N TRP A 46 -4.50 -33.07 17.71
CA TRP A 46 -3.29 -32.33 18.05
C TRP A 46 -2.05 -33.22 18.14
N PHE A 47 -2.16 -34.40 18.74
CA PHE A 47 -1.03 -35.35 18.79
C PHE A 47 -0.60 -35.81 17.40
N ARG A 48 -1.55 -36.03 16.47
CA ARG A 48 -1.21 -36.33 15.06
C ARG A 48 -0.47 -35.16 14.40
N ARG A 49 -0.88 -33.92 14.68
CA ARG A 49 -0.23 -32.72 14.17
C ARG A 49 1.20 -32.53 14.72
N PHE A 50 1.41 -32.85 16.00
CA PHE A 50 2.74 -32.82 16.60
C PHE A 50 3.65 -33.91 16.02
N ARG A 51 3.11 -35.12 15.80
CA ARG A 51 3.83 -36.19 15.08
C ARG A 51 4.23 -35.82 13.65
N SER A 52 3.47 -34.96 12.97
CA SER A 52 3.83 -34.47 11.64
C SER A 52 4.85 -33.32 11.65
N GLY A 53 5.42 -32.98 12.81
CA GLY A 53 6.44 -31.92 12.95
C GLY A 53 5.88 -30.49 12.92
N ILE A 54 4.56 -30.31 12.95
CA ILE A 54 3.94 -28.98 12.99
C ILE A 54 3.73 -28.60 14.45
N LEU A 55 4.75 -27.99 15.05
CA LEU A 55 4.76 -27.55 16.47
C LEU A 55 4.03 -26.23 16.71
N GLY A 56 3.51 -25.60 15.65
CA GLY A 56 2.74 -24.37 15.76
C GLY A 56 1.43 -24.60 16.52
N VAL A 57 1.35 -24.00 17.72
CA VAL A 57 0.17 -23.98 18.60
C VAL A 57 -0.98 -23.13 18.02
N ASN A 58 -0.68 -22.21 17.12
CA ASN A 58 -1.70 -21.41 16.46
C ASN A 58 -2.46 -22.22 15.40
N ASP A 59 -3.76 -21.96 15.30
CA ASP A 59 -4.57 -22.45 14.19
C ASP A 59 -3.90 -22.01 12.88
N ALA A 60 -3.86 -22.92 11.90
CA ALA A 60 -3.45 -22.53 10.56
C ALA A 60 -4.39 -21.41 10.07
N PRO A 61 -3.86 -20.43 9.30
CA PRO A 61 -4.72 -19.41 8.70
C PRO A 61 -5.85 -20.12 7.94
N ARG A 62 -7.09 -19.79 8.32
CA ARG A 62 -8.26 -20.42 7.71
C ARG A 62 -8.23 -20.14 6.22
N THR A 63 -8.35 -21.19 5.42
CA THR A 63 -8.56 -21.09 3.98
C THR A 63 -9.96 -20.53 3.75
N GLY A 64 -10.09 -19.21 3.84
CA GLY A 64 -11.32 -18.48 3.54
C GLY A 64 -11.52 -18.37 2.03
N ARG A 65 -12.60 -17.66 1.64
CA ARG A 65 -12.83 -17.33 0.22
C ARG A 65 -11.58 -16.63 -0.35
N PRO A 66 -11.07 -17.03 -1.53
CA PRO A 66 -9.90 -16.38 -2.12
C PRO A 66 -10.22 -14.93 -2.47
N VAL A 67 -9.71 -13.99 -1.67
CA VAL A 67 -9.81 -12.54 -1.90
C VAL A 67 -8.69 -12.06 -2.82
N PHE A 68 -7.53 -12.73 -2.78
CA PHE A 68 -6.29 -12.32 -3.43
C PHE A 68 -6.43 -12.14 -4.96
N LYS A 69 -7.00 -13.13 -5.65
CA LYS A 69 -7.19 -13.10 -7.13
C LYS A 69 -7.95 -11.89 -7.65
N ASN A 70 -8.82 -11.29 -6.83
CA ASN A 70 -9.59 -10.13 -7.23
C ASN A 70 -8.86 -8.82 -6.96
N VAL A 71 -7.91 -8.79 -6.02
CA VAL A 71 -7.08 -7.61 -5.72
C VAL A 71 -6.11 -7.38 -6.88
N ASP A 72 -5.41 -8.43 -7.33
CA ASP A 72 -4.40 -8.34 -8.39
C ASP A 72 -4.97 -7.81 -9.71
N LYS A 73 -6.19 -8.25 -10.05
CA LYS A 73 -6.88 -7.77 -11.27
C LYS A 73 -7.32 -6.32 -11.16
N THR A 74 -7.76 -5.88 -9.98
CA THR A 74 -8.07 -4.45 -9.77
C THR A 74 -6.83 -3.60 -9.95
N THR A 75 -5.66 -4.05 -9.48
CA THR A 75 -4.42 -3.29 -9.58
C THR A 75 -3.90 -3.25 -11.01
N GLU A 76 -4.02 -4.34 -11.76
CA GLU A 76 -3.65 -4.40 -13.18
C GLU A 76 -4.42 -3.36 -14.03
N ILE A 77 -5.74 -3.22 -13.84
CA ILE A 77 -6.54 -2.23 -14.57
C ILE A 77 -6.09 -0.79 -14.23
N ILE A 78 -5.75 -0.52 -12.97
CA ILE A 78 -5.32 0.81 -12.51
C ILE A 78 -3.92 1.15 -13.02
N GLU A 79 -3.03 0.15 -13.14
CA GLU A 79 -1.68 0.34 -13.69
C GLU A 79 -1.73 0.66 -15.20
N VAL A 80 -2.69 0.09 -15.94
CA VAL A 80 -2.91 0.42 -17.35
C VAL A 80 -3.53 1.81 -17.52
N ASP A 81 -4.56 2.12 -16.73
CA ASP A 81 -5.25 3.42 -16.77
C ASP A 81 -5.52 3.94 -15.35
N GLN A 82 -4.68 4.90 -14.92
CA GLN A 82 -4.82 5.53 -13.61
C GLN A 82 -6.09 6.39 -13.45
N HIS A 83 -6.77 6.72 -14.56
CA HIS A 83 -7.99 7.53 -14.58
C HIS A 83 -9.27 6.69 -14.55
N VAL A 84 -9.14 5.36 -14.52
CA VAL A 84 -10.28 4.44 -14.52
C VAL A 84 -11.20 4.68 -13.33
N SER A 85 -12.51 4.69 -13.58
CA SER A 85 -13.50 4.84 -12.52
C SER A 85 -13.77 3.51 -11.81
N SER A 86 -14.07 3.55 -10.51
CA SER A 86 -14.47 2.35 -9.76
C SER A 86 -15.67 1.60 -10.36
N ARG A 87 -16.59 2.31 -11.05
CA ARG A 87 -17.72 1.68 -11.75
C ARG A 87 -17.26 0.89 -12.98
N ARG A 88 -16.31 1.41 -13.73
CA ARG A 88 -15.76 0.74 -14.91
C ARG A 88 -15.00 -0.52 -14.54
N ILE A 89 -14.24 -0.48 -13.44
CA ILE A 89 -13.60 -1.68 -12.85
C ILE A 89 -14.66 -2.74 -12.48
N VAL A 90 -15.78 -2.33 -11.89
CA VAL A 90 -16.89 -3.24 -11.55
C VAL A 90 -17.46 -3.92 -12.79
N GLU A 91 -17.69 -3.15 -13.86
CA GLU A 91 -18.22 -3.67 -15.12
C GLU A 91 -17.25 -4.66 -15.77
N GLU A 92 -15.96 -4.35 -15.76
CA GLU A 92 -14.90 -5.16 -16.37
C GLU A 92 -14.64 -6.46 -15.59
N LEU A 93 -14.55 -6.37 -14.26
CA LEU A 93 -14.28 -7.54 -13.42
C LEU A 93 -15.54 -8.33 -13.04
N LYS A 94 -16.74 -7.76 -13.24
CA LYS A 94 -18.04 -8.30 -12.80
C LYS A 94 -18.06 -8.62 -11.29
N ILE A 95 -17.44 -7.75 -10.50
CA ILE A 95 -17.36 -7.87 -9.03
C ILE A 95 -18.24 -6.79 -8.40
N ASP A 96 -18.79 -7.06 -7.22
CA ASP A 96 -19.54 -6.08 -6.44
C ASP A 96 -18.72 -4.79 -6.15
N HIS A 97 -19.39 -3.63 -6.26
CA HIS A 97 -18.77 -2.30 -6.11
C HIS A 97 -18.15 -2.08 -4.73
N LYS A 98 -18.76 -2.60 -3.66
CA LYS A 98 -18.19 -2.50 -2.31
C LYS A 98 -16.88 -3.26 -2.19
N THR A 99 -16.75 -4.37 -2.91
CA THR A 99 -15.51 -5.15 -2.94
C THR A 99 -14.38 -4.39 -3.64
N VAL A 100 -14.68 -3.76 -4.78
CA VAL A 100 -13.71 -2.88 -5.49
C VAL A 100 -13.27 -1.72 -4.59
N LEU A 101 -14.20 -1.03 -3.92
CA LEU A 101 -13.86 0.05 -2.98
C LEU A 101 -12.99 -0.44 -1.81
N ASN A 102 -13.29 -1.63 -1.27
CA ASN A 102 -12.48 -2.22 -0.21
C ASN A 102 -11.06 -2.55 -0.70
N HIS A 103 -10.91 -3.00 -1.95
CA HIS A 103 -9.59 -3.24 -2.54
C HIS A 103 -8.83 -1.92 -2.71
N LEU A 104 -9.46 -0.90 -3.30
CA LEU A 104 -8.86 0.43 -3.47
C LEU A 104 -8.43 1.06 -2.13
N ARG A 105 -9.16 0.80 -1.05
CA ARG A 105 -8.77 1.27 0.30
C ARG A 105 -7.60 0.49 0.91
N LYS A 106 -7.48 -0.79 0.59
CA LYS A 106 -6.40 -1.65 1.07
C LYS A 106 -5.10 -1.43 0.28
N THR A 107 -5.21 -1.09 -1.00
CA THR A 107 -4.08 -0.71 -1.83
C THR A 107 -3.63 0.73 -1.52
N VAL A 108 -2.44 1.11 -1.97
CA VAL A 108 -1.86 2.44 -1.74
C VAL A 108 -2.45 3.50 -2.69
N PHE A 109 -3.33 3.10 -3.61
CA PHE A 109 -3.89 3.99 -4.61
C PHE A 109 -4.83 5.04 -3.98
N LYS A 110 -4.45 6.31 -4.12
CA LYS A 110 -5.26 7.46 -3.72
C LYS A 110 -5.55 8.30 -4.94
N LYS A 111 -6.82 8.58 -5.21
CA LYS A 111 -7.22 9.48 -6.28
C LYS A 111 -6.68 10.89 -5.98
N LYS A 112 -5.85 11.40 -6.88
CA LYS A 112 -5.43 12.81 -6.90
C LYS A 112 -6.07 13.47 -8.13
N PRO A 113 -6.47 14.75 -8.05
CA PRO A 113 -6.85 15.49 -9.24
C PRO A 113 -5.63 15.65 -10.14
N ASP A 114 -5.88 15.66 -11.45
CA ASP A 114 -4.84 15.97 -12.42
C ASP A 114 -4.31 17.39 -12.24
N VAL A 115 -3.04 17.57 -12.55
CA VAL A 115 -2.42 18.89 -12.57
C VAL A 115 -2.84 19.58 -13.86
N TRP A 116 -3.46 20.75 -13.75
CA TRP A 116 -3.77 21.56 -14.93
C TRP A 116 -2.46 21.99 -15.63
N VAL A 117 -2.35 21.62 -16.91
CA VAL A 117 -1.24 21.98 -17.78
C VAL A 117 -1.78 23.01 -18.81
N PRO A 118 -1.16 24.20 -18.94
CA PRO A 118 -1.68 25.27 -19.78
C PRO A 118 -1.86 24.92 -21.26
N ASP A 119 -0.96 24.11 -21.82
CA ASP A 119 -0.94 23.77 -23.25
C ASP A 119 -0.50 22.33 -23.49
N GLU A 120 -1.00 21.74 -24.58
CA GLU A 120 -0.52 20.46 -25.09
C GLU A 120 0.87 20.64 -25.72
N LEU A 121 1.89 20.13 -25.04
CA LEU A 121 3.27 20.16 -25.53
C LEU A 121 3.45 19.13 -26.65
N ILE A 122 3.37 19.60 -27.90
CA ILE A 122 3.74 18.81 -29.08
C ILE A 122 5.26 18.52 -29.01
N PRO A 123 5.74 17.31 -29.38
CA PRO A 123 7.16 16.94 -29.27
C PRO A 123 8.15 17.97 -29.85
N GLN A 124 7.82 18.58 -30.99
CA GLN A 124 8.65 19.62 -31.61
C GLN A 124 8.83 20.88 -30.73
N LYS A 125 7.78 21.27 -29.99
CA LYS A 125 7.84 22.39 -29.04
C LYS A 125 8.64 22.01 -27.79
N HIS A 126 8.57 20.75 -27.38
CA HIS A 126 9.30 20.23 -26.22
C HIS A 126 10.81 20.20 -26.46
N ASP A 127 11.25 19.70 -27.62
CA ASP A 127 12.69 19.58 -27.92
C ASP A 127 13.36 20.95 -28.07
N GLY A 128 12.69 21.89 -28.74
CA GLY A 128 13.15 23.28 -28.82
C GLY A 128 13.21 23.95 -27.45
N SER A 129 12.17 23.78 -26.63
CA SER A 129 12.12 24.37 -25.28
C SER A 129 13.23 23.82 -24.38
N ASN A 130 13.51 22.52 -24.43
CA ASN A 130 14.58 21.88 -23.66
C ASN A 130 15.97 22.35 -24.08
N PHE A 131 16.22 22.49 -25.39
CA PHE A 131 17.48 23.04 -25.88
C PHE A 131 17.72 24.47 -25.37
N HIS A 132 16.70 25.32 -25.42
CA HIS A 132 16.78 26.68 -24.90
C HIS A 132 17.00 26.71 -23.39
N LEU A 133 16.30 25.88 -22.61
CA LEU A 133 16.47 25.76 -21.16
C LEU A 133 17.89 25.32 -20.78
N LEU A 134 18.43 24.30 -21.46
CA LEU A 134 19.80 23.82 -21.22
C LEU A 134 20.84 24.91 -21.55
N SER A 135 20.68 25.63 -22.65
CA SER A 135 21.56 26.72 -23.04
C SER A 135 21.54 27.87 -22.01
N LEU A 136 20.36 28.30 -21.58
CA LEU A 136 20.19 29.34 -20.57
C LEU A 136 20.75 28.91 -19.20
N THR A 137 20.57 27.64 -18.84
CA THR A 137 21.11 27.07 -17.59
C THR A 137 22.63 27.06 -17.61
N ASN A 138 23.25 26.65 -18.73
CA ASN A 138 24.70 26.64 -18.87
C ASN A 138 25.29 28.05 -18.89
N ARG A 139 24.64 29.01 -19.58
CA ARG A 139 25.06 30.42 -19.53
C ARG A 139 24.98 30.98 -18.11
N ASN A 140 23.94 30.63 -17.34
CA ASN A 140 23.78 31.12 -15.97
C ASN A 140 24.85 30.57 -15.00
N LYS A 141 25.44 29.40 -15.30
CA LYS A 141 26.57 28.86 -14.55
C LYS A 141 27.87 29.61 -14.82
N ILE A 142 28.05 30.12 -16.04
CA ILE A 142 29.26 30.85 -16.47
C ILE A 142 29.20 32.29 -15.97
N ASP A 143 28.05 32.94 -16.16
CA ASP A 143 27.77 34.28 -15.67
C ASP A 143 26.37 34.28 -15.05
N SER A 144 26.26 34.74 -13.79
CA SER A 144 25.00 34.73 -13.02
C SER A 144 24.01 35.81 -13.48
N PHE A 145 23.73 35.85 -14.78
CA PHE A 145 22.92 36.88 -15.42
C PHE A 145 21.48 36.95 -14.90
N LEU A 146 20.94 35.84 -14.37
CA LEU A 146 19.60 35.81 -13.78
C LEU A 146 19.45 36.77 -12.58
N LYS A 147 20.54 37.05 -11.84
CA LYS A 147 20.53 38.05 -10.74
C LYS A 147 20.24 39.46 -11.26
N HIS A 148 20.65 39.74 -12.49
CA HIS A 148 20.49 41.04 -13.13
C HIS A 148 19.23 41.13 -14.01
N MET A 149 18.49 40.02 -14.18
CA MET A 149 17.28 40.00 -14.99
C MET A 149 16.09 40.55 -14.19
N VAL A 150 15.36 41.50 -14.78
CA VAL A 150 14.14 42.09 -14.19
C VAL A 150 12.91 41.56 -14.95
N PRO A 151 12.27 40.47 -14.48
CA PRO A 151 11.09 39.93 -15.14
C PRO A 151 9.88 40.86 -14.92
N VAL A 152 9.19 41.16 -16.02
CA VAL A 152 7.91 41.87 -16.01
C VAL A 152 6.83 40.88 -16.41
N ILE A 153 5.86 40.63 -15.53
CA ILE A 153 4.73 39.76 -15.81
C ILE A 153 3.48 40.62 -15.96
N ARG A 154 2.75 40.43 -17.07
CA ARG A 154 1.50 41.12 -17.36
C ARG A 154 0.35 40.12 -17.43
N ASN A 155 -0.57 40.22 -16.49
CA ASN A 155 -1.78 39.39 -16.42
C ASN A 155 -3.00 40.29 -16.65
N GLY A 156 -3.49 40.33 -17.89
CA GLY A 156 -4.57 41.23 -18.29
C GLY A 156 -4.16 42.72 -18.12
N SER A 157 -4.92 43.46 -17.30
CA SER A 157 -4.66 44.87 -16.97
C SER A 157 -3.63 45.05 -15.85
N HIS A 158 -3.26 44.01 -15.13
CA HIS A 158 -2.31 44.09 -14.03
C HIS A 158 -0.88 43.86 -14.51
N THR A 159 0.04 44.73 -14.10
CA THR A 159 1.48 44.58 -14.32
C THR A 159 2.19 44.46 -12.97
N ALA A 160 3.03 43.45 -12.84
CA ALA A 160 3.86 43.25 -11.66
C ALA A 160 5.33 43.20 -12.06
N ARG A 161 6.16 43.97 -11.35
CA ARG A 161 7.62 43.85 -11.35
C ARG A 161 8.01 43.05 -10.11
N LEU A 162 8.69 41.93 -10.30
CA LEU A 162 9.16 41.12 -9.18
C LEU A 162 10.36 41.79 -8.51
N CYS A 163 10.32 41.96 -7.20
CA CYS A 163 11.47 42.48 -6.47
C CYS A 163 12.56 41.39 -6.33
N GLU A 164 13.76 41.78 -5.93
CA GLU A 164 14.90 40.86 -5.76
C GLU A 164 14.59 39.71 -4.78
N SER A 165 13.86 39.98 -3.70
CA SER A 165 13.43 38.96 -2.72
C SER A 165 12.40 37.97 -3.29
N ASP A 166 11.51 38.44 -4.18
CA ASP A 166 10.51 37.57 -4.82
C ASP A 166 11.17 36.59 -5.82
N ARG A 167 12.27 37.01 -6.46
CA ARG A 167 13.02 36.19 -7.42
C ARG A 167 13.63 34.94 -6.77
N ASP A 168 14.23 35.10 -5.60
CA ASP A 168 14.83 33.98 -4.85
C ASP A 168 13.76 33.00 -4.33
N GLN A 169 12.60 33.49 -3.89
CA GLN A 169 11.51 32.62 -3.42
C GLN A 169 10.85 31.82 -4.55
N ILE A 170 10.74 32.38 -5.76
CA ILE A 170 10.21 31.66 -6.93
C ILE A 170 11.15 30.55 -7.36
N ALA A 171 12.47 30.80 -7.40
CA ALA A 171 13.46 29.76 -7.72
C ALA A 171 13.37 28.56 -6.75
N VAL A 172 13.22 28.84 -5.44
CA VAL A 172 13.06 27.80 -4.41
C VAL A 172 11.72 27.06 -4.53
N LYS A 173 10.62 27.74 -4.88
CA LYS A 173 9.31 27.11 -5.10
C LYS A 173 9.29 26.20 -6.33
N GLN A 174 9.96 26.59 -7.41
CA GLN A 174 10.05 25.76 -8.63
C GLN A 174 10.91 24.51 -8.37
N LEU A 175 12.04 24.63 -7.67
CA LEU A 175 12.87 23.48 -7.27
C LEU A 175 12.14 22.48 -6.36
N LYS A 176 11.22 22.95 -5.50
CA LYS A 176 10.42 22.08 -4.61
C LYS A 176 9.17 21.48 -5.27
N ARG A 177 8.79 21.93 -6.46
CA ARG A 177 7.57 21.49 -7.17
C ARG A 177 7.82 20.31 -8.12
N TRP A 178 9.08 20.06 -8.47
CA TRP A 178 9.48 18.87 -9.20
C TRP A 178 9.79 17.77 -8.19
N PRO A 179 9.12 16.61 -8.23
CA PRO A 179 9.60 15.47 -7.47
C PRO A 179 10.96 15.09 -8.04
N ASN A 180 11.95 14.91 -7.17
CA ASN A 180 13.20 14.25 -7.53
C ASN A 180 12.86 13.00 -8.36
N GLN A 181 13.29 13.00 -9.62
CA GLN A 181 13.34 11.78 -10.41
C GLN A 181 14.52 10.98 -9.90
N ASP A 182 14.27 10.17 -8.88
CA ASP A 182 15.02 8.95 -8.59
C ASP A 182 14.16 7.75 -9.03
#